data_AF-A0A2Z6MNC6-F1
#
_entry.id   AF-A0A2Z6MNC6-F1
#
_cell.length_a   1.000
_cell.length_b   1.000
_cell.length_c   1.000
_cell.angle_alpha   90.00
_cell.angle_beta   90.00
_cell.angle_gamma   90.00
#
_symmetry.space_group_name_H-M   'P 1'
#
loop_
_entity.id
_entity.type
_entity.pdbx_description
1 polymer ?
#
loop_
_entity_poly.entity_id
_entity_poly.type
_entity_poly.pdbx_seq_one_letter_code
_entity_poly.pdbx_strand_id
1 'polypeptide(L)'
;MMLQAHHRIIIPFSPSSSSVNNNITLTHHQQQHTSSSIIPHTSHSHPFPEQPYDDDDDQVEVLRVPPHWLLPTNASKESEWLRVTLHKWLDDEYCPEETNVEISRVAAKSYYNSLIQKQADLGDILLNMARELQTISYKESFHGAFSAANAAVSLIAQRIEQFCHPN
;
A
#
# COMPACT_ATOMS: atom_id res chain seq x y z
N MET A 1 -27.82 -14.82 27.40
CA MET A 1 -27.80 -14.67 25.93
C MET A 1 -26.61 -13.80 25.59
N MET A 2 -25.52 -14.42 25.13
CA MET A 2 -24.24 -13.73 24.86
C MET A 2 -24.31 -13.00 23.52
N LEU A 3 -24.01 -11.71 23.51
CA LEU A 3 -23.70 -10.95 22.30
C LEU A 3 -22.25 -11.27 21.89
N GLN A 4 -22.06 -11.85 20.71
CA GLN A 4 -20.74 -11.96 20.08
C GLN A 4 -20.40 -10.64 19.39
N ALA A 5 -19.30 -10.03 19.85
CA ALA A 5 -18.69 -8.87 19.21
C ALA A 5 -17.85 -9.34 18.01
N HIS A 6 -18.24 -8.91 16.81
CA HIS A 6 -17.44 -9.10 15.60
C HIS A 6 -16.17 -8.25 15.69
N HIS A 7 -15.02 -8.92 15.75
CA HIS A 7 -13.71 -8.28 15.73
C HIS A 7 -13.41 -7.85 14.28
N ARG A 8 -13.52 -6.54 14.00
CA ARG A 8 -12.96 -5.94 12.80
C ARG A 8 -11.44 -5.81 12.98
N ILE A 9 -10.68 -6.43 12.10
CA ILE A 9 -9.23 -6.19 11.99
C ILE A 9 -9.08 -4.80 11.35
N ILE A 10 -8.89 -3.79 12.19
CA ILE A 10 -8.39 -2.49 11.79
C ILE A 10 -6.86 -2.65 11.77
N ILE A 11 -6.24 -2.50 10.61
CA ILE A 11 -4.78 -2.41 10.53
C ILE A 11 -4.44 -0.94 10.82
N PRO A 12 -3.87 -0.58 11.99
CA PRO A 12 -3.43 0.78 12.22
C PRO A 12 -2.18 1.05 11.37
N PHE A 13 -2.30 1.87 10.34
CA PHE A 13 -1.13 2.43 9.67
C PHE A 13 -0.53 3.52 10.56
N SER A 14 0.58 3.21 11.21
CA SER A 14 1.35 4.18 11.99
C SER A 14 2.12 5.09 11.02
N PRO A 15 1.95 6.43 11.05
CA PRO A 15 2.78 7.32 10.26
C PRO A 15 4.16 7.38 10.92
N SER A 16 5.12 6.65 10.35
CA SER A 16 6.53 6.81 10.70
C SER A 16 6.98 8.22 10.31
N SER A 17 7.05 9.12 11.28
CA SER A 17 7.70 10.42 11.17
C SER A 17 9.18 10.22 10.84
N SER A 18 9.55 10.38 9.58
CA SER A 18 10.93 10.53 9.16
C SER A 18 11.43 11.91 9.60
N SER A 19 12.12 11.94 10.75
CA SER A 19 12.93 13.09 11.13
C SER A 19 14.05 13.29 10.11
N VAL A 20 13.86 14.26 9.23
CA VAL A 20 14.91 14.82 8.37
C VAL A 20 15.87 15.58 9.28
N ASN A 21 17.01 14.96 9.63
CA ASN A 21 18.09 15.64 10.32
C ASN A 21 18.95 16.38 9.29
N ASN A 22 18.63 17.66 9.07
CA ASN A 22 19.48 18.60 8.35
C ASN A 22 20.38 19.32 9.36
N ASN A 23 21.60 18.85 9.55
CA ASN A 23 22.64 19.53 10.30
C ASN A 23 23.78 19.97 9.37
N ILE A 24 23.57 21.13 8.73
CA ILE A 24 24.65 21.92 8.14
C ILE A 24 25.22 22.78 9.27
N THR A 25 26.45 22.48 9.71
CA THR A 25 27.20 23.36 10.63
C THR A 25 28.58 23.65 10.07
N LEU A 26 28.80 24.96 9.92
CA LEU A 26 30.01 25.65 9.48
C LEU A 26 31.30 25.15 10.14
N THR A 27 32.30 24.93 9.30
CA THR A 27 33.72 24.77 9.63
C THR A 27 34.30 26.05 10.22
N HIS A 28 34.75 26.01 11.48
CA HIS A 28 35.78 26.91 11.99
C HIS A 28 36.47 26.34 13.23
N HIS A 29 37.80 26.55 13.32
CA HIS A 29 38.64 26.57 14.53
C HIS A 29 39.55 25.36 14.84
N GLN A 30 40.79 25.48 14.35
CA GLN A 30 42.06 25.60 15.11
C GLN A 30 42.54 24.44 16.04
N GLN A 31 43.45 23.68 15.44
CA GLN A 31 44.65 23.02 15.97
C GLN A 31 45.15 23.44 17.37
N GLN A 32 45.38 22.44 18.25
CA GLN A 32 46.60 22.25 19.08
C GLN A 32 46.55 20.92 19.91
N HIS A 33 47.59 20.10 19.72
CA HIS A 33 48.29 19.05 20.53
C HIS A 33 47.59 18.37 21.75
N THR A 34 47.75 17.08 22.08
CA THR A 34 49.00 16.29 22.31
C THR A 34 48.77 14.75 22.39
N SER A 35 49.79 13.99 21.92
CA SER A 35 50.40 12.74 22.44
C SER A 35 49.63 11.40 22.60
N SER A 36 49.94 10.49 21.66
CA SER A 36 50.53 9.14 21.81
C SER A 36 49.87 8.01 22.62
N SER A 37 49.48 6.93 21.94
CA SER A 37 50.16 5.62 22.06
C SER A 37 49.74 4.64 20.95
N ILE A 38 50.76 3.99 20.40
CA ILE A 38 50.72 2.99 19.33
C ILE A 38 50.36 1.62 19.95
N ILE A 39 49.40 0.91 19.37
CA ILE A 39 49.25 -0.54 19.58
C ILE A 39 49.15 -1.19 18.20
N PRO A 40 50.11 -2.05 17.80
CA PRO A 40 49.96 -2.90 16.64
C PRO A 40 49.33 -4.22 17.07
N HIS A 41 48.20 -4.61 16.47
CA HIS A 41 47.83 -6.02 16.41
C HIS A 41 47.32 -6.38 15.03
N THR A 42 48.13 -7.21 14.41
CA THR A 42 47.97 -8.00 13.20
C THR A 42 46.71 -8.86 13.23
N SER A 43 46.14 -9.00 12.04
CA SER A 43 45.04 -9.90 11.67
C SER A 43 45.20 -11.32 12.22
N HIS A 44 44.13 -11.86 12.79
CA HIS A 44 43.84 -13.28 12.72
C HIS A 44 42.38 -13.47 12.32
N SER A 45 42.22 -14.01 11.11
CA SER A 45 40.97 -14.34 10.45
C SER A 45 40.17 -15.35 11.26
N HIS A 46 38.95 -14.99 11.63
CA HIS A 46 37.93 -15.97 11.99
C HIS A 46 37.30 -16.52 10.71
N PRO A 47 37.26 -17.84 10.48
CA PRO A 47 36.45 -18.40 9.42
C PRO A 47 34.99 -18.17 9.80
N PHE A 48 34.29 -17.37 9.00
CA PHE A 48 32.84 -17.24 9.07
C PHE A 48 32.25 -18.64 8.81
N PRO A 49 31.39 -19.20 9.66
CA PRO A 49 30.66 -20.40 9.31
C PRO A 49 29.81 -20.05 8.08
N GLU A 50 30.03 -20.72 6.96
CA GLU A 50 29.10 -20.73 5.83
C GLU A 50 27.79 -21.34 6.33
N GLN A 51 26.91 -20.49 6.85
CA GLN A 51 25.51 -20.80 6.94
C GLN A 51 25.05 -21.01 5.49
N PRO A 52 24.40 -22.14 5.15
CA PRO A 52 23.64 -22.18 3.93
C PRO A 52 22.68 -21.00 4.00
N TYR A 53 22.82 -20.05 3.08
CA TYR A 53 21.73 -19.14 2.81
C TYR A 53 20.63 -20.05 2.29
N ASP A 54 19.69 -20.42 3.17
CA ASP A 54 18.39 -20.90 2.74
C ASP A 54 17.81 -19.73 1.94
N ASP A 55 18.01 -19.82 0.62
CA ASP A 55 17.37 -19.01 -0.42
C ASP A 55 15.90 -19.43 -0.51
N ASP A 56 15.23 -19.54 0.64
CA ASP A 56 13.78 -19.41 0.73
C ASP A 56 13.49 -17.91 0.53
N ASP A 57 13.78 -17.52 -0.71
CA ASP A 57 13.35 -16.35 -1.43
C ASP A 57 11.98 -15.93 -0.87
N ASP A 58 11.92 -14.74 -0.28
CA ASP A 58 10.73 -14.00 0.10
C ASP A 58 9.83 -13.84 -1.14
N GLN A 59 9.22 -14.93 -1.60
CA GLN A 59 8.33 -14.98 -2.74
C GLN A 59 7.04 -14.27 -2.35
N VAL A 60 7.02 -12.95 -2.49
CA VAL A 60 5.81 -12.14 -2.40
C VAL A 60 4.83 -12.63 -3.46
N GLU A 61 3.84 -13.40 -3.03
CA GLU A 61 2.84 -13.94 -3.94
C GLU A 61 2.09 -12.78 -4.61
N VAL A 62 2.09 -12.80 -5.94
CA VAL A 62 1.43 -11.77 -6.75
C VAL A 62 -0.08 -11.96 -6.65
N LEU A 63 -0.74 -11.09 -5.88
CA LEU A 63 -2.19 -11.11 -5.73
C LEU A 63 -2.87 -10.73 -7.05
N ARG A 64 -3.72 -11.63 -7.55
CA ARG A 64 -4.45 -11.47 -8.81
C ARG A 64 -5.95 -11.59 -8.64
N VAL A 65 -6.69 -10.84 -9.45
CA VAL A 65 -8.14 -11.00 -9.53
C VAL A 65 -8.52 -12.35 -10.16
N PRO A 66 -9.62 -12.99 -9.73
CA PRO A 66 -10.10 -14.23 -10.33
C PRO A 66 -10.35 -14.10 -11.85
N PRO A 67 -9.94 -15.08 -12.67
CA PRO A 67 -10.06 -14.99 -14.14
C PRO A 67 -11.49 -14.76 -14.64
N HIS A 68 -12.50 -15.26 -13.92
CA HIS A 68 -13.90 -15.09 -14.29
C HIS A 68 -14.38 -13.64 -14.13
N TRP A 69 -13.70 -12.79 -13.36
CA TRP A 69 -14.00 -11.35 -13.26
C TRP A 69 -13.61 -10.59 -14.52
N LEU A 70 -12.68 -11.11 -15.33
CA LEU A 70 -12.24 -10.50 -16.58
C LEU A 70 -13.28 -10.60 -17.71
N LEU A 71 -14.39 -11.32 -17.48
CA LEU A 71 -15.51 -11.38 -18.42
C LEU A 71 -16.33 -10.08 -18.34
N PRO A 72 -16.73 -9.45 -19.46
CA PRO A 72 -17.41 -8.15 -19.43
C PRO A 72 -18.59 -8.06 -18.47
N THR A 73 -19.43 -9.09 -18.43
CA THR A 73 -20.59 -9.17 -17.53
C THR A 73 -20.18 -9.15 -16.05
N ASN A 74 -19.08 -9.81 -15.69
CA ASN A 74 -18.61 -9.84 -14.31
C ASN A 74 -17.78 -8.59 -13.99
N ALA A 75 -16.96 -8.11 -14.92
CA ALA A 75 -16.23 -6.86 -14.78
C ALA A 75 -17.15 -5.69 -14.46
N SER A 76 -18.31 -5.59 -15.13
CA SER A 76 -19.32 -4.58 -14.81
C SER A 76 -19.89 -4.73 -13.39
N LYS A 77 -20.17 -5.97 -12.94
CA LYS A 77 -20.68 -6.24 -11.59
C LYS A 77 -19.65 -5.88 -10.51
N GLU A 78 -18.42 -6.32 -10.68
CA GLU A 78 -17.34 -6.09 -9.73
C GLU A 78 -16.94 -4.60 -9.65
N SER A 79 -17.03 -3.89 -10.78
CA SER A 79 -16.79 -2.44 -10.81
C SER A 79 -17.90 -1.65 -10.14
N GLU A 80 -19.16 -2.03 -10.36
CA GLU A 80 -20.29 -1.39 -9.68
C GLU A 80 -20.28 -1.67 -8.17
N TRP A 81 -19.92 -2.89 -7.77
CA TRP A 81 -19.70 -3.23 -6.37
C TRP A 81 -18.60 -2.34 -5.74
N LEU A 82 -17.47 -2.17 -6.44
CA LEU A 82 -16.38 -1.33 -5.96
C LEU A 82 -16.83 0.12 -5.80
N ARG A 83 -17.58 0.66 -6.76
CA ARG A 83 -18.12 2.03 -6.72
C ARG A 83 -18.89 2.28 -5.42
N VAL A 84 -19.87 1.42 -5.12
CA VAL A 84 -20.75 1.60 -3.96
C VAL A 84 -19.98 1.39 -2.65
N THR A 85 -19.12 0.38 -2.62
CA THR A 85 -18.41 -0.01 -1.40
C THR A 85 -17.30 0.98 -1.05
N LEU A 86 -16.55 1.45 -2.05
CA LEU A 86 -15.52 2.47 -1.86
C LEU A 86 -16.13 3.80 -1.43
N HIS A 87 -17.23 4.23 -2.06
CA HIS A 87 -17.91 5.47 -1.66
C HIS A 87 -18.30 5.43 -0.18
N LYS A 88 -18.95 4.33 0.24
CA LYS A 88 -19.31 4.14 1.65
C LYS A 88 -18.08 4.14 2.56
N TRP A 89 -17.02 3.43 2.17
CA TRP A 89 -15.80 3.37 2.97
C TRP A 89 -15.17 4.76 3.17
N LEU A 90 -15.14 5.59 2.12
CA LEU A 90 -14.62 6.96 2.21
C LEU A 90 -15.46 7.85 3.14
N ASP A 91 -16.78 7.73 3.07
CA ASP A 91 -17.70 8.46 3.95
C ASP A 91 -17.57 8.03 5.42
N ASP A 92 -17.36 6.73 5.66
CA ASP A 92 -17.18 6.16 6.99
C ASP A 92 -15.81 6.54 7.61
N GLU A 93 -14.74 6.67 6.80
CA GLU A 93 -13.37 6.92 7.27
C GLU A 93 -13.05 8.41 7.48
N TYR A 94 -13.51 9.28 6.58
CA TYR A 94 -13.14 10.70 6.59
C TYR A 94 -14.32 11.58 7.00
N CYS A 95 -15.25 11.76 6.08
CA CYS A 95 -16.56 12.37 6.23
C CYS A 95 -17.24 12.34 4.84
N PRO A 96 -18.58 12.44 4.77
CA PRO A 96 -19.27 12.54 3.49
C PRO A 96 -18.90 13.82 2.72
N GLU A 97 -18.41 13.65 1.49
CA GLU A 97 -18.00 14.74 0.59
C GLU A 97 -18.38 14.43 -0.86
N GLU A 98 -18.61 15.48 -1.67
CA GLU A 98 -18.89 15.29 -3.11
C GLU A 98 -17.68 14.66 -3.84
N THR A 99 -16.45 14.95 -3.40
CA THR A 99 -15.23 14.33 -3.93
C THR A 99 -15.25 12.80 -3.79
N ASN A 100 -15.86 12.25 -2.74
CA ASN A 100 -15.94 10.80 -2.53
C ASN A 100 -16.80 10.12 -3.61
N VAL A 101 -17.86 10.79 -4.07
CA VAL A 101 -18.71 10.33 -5.19
C VAL A 101 -17.85 10.24 -6.45
N GLU A 102 -17.07 11.27 -6.73
CA GLU A 102 -16.23 11.32 -7.92
C GLU A 102 -15.09 10.30 -7.88
N ILE A 103 -14.41 10.17 -6.73
CA ILE A 103 -13.37 9.15 -6.49
C ILE A 103 -13.93 7.76 -6.76
N SER A 104 -15.06 7.41 -6.14
CA SER A 104 -15.65 6.08 -6.30
C SER A 104 -16.04 5.79 -7.75
N ARG A 105 -16.56 6.78 -8.46
CA ARG A 105 -16.91 6.70 -9.88
C ARG A 105 -15.69 6.48 -10.77
N VAL A 106 -14.61 7.25 -10.55
CA VAL A 106 -13.37 7.13 -11.33
C VAL A 106 -12.66 5.81 -11.02
N ALA A 107 -12.54 5.43 -9.76
CA ALA A 107 -11.94 4.16 -9.35
C ALA A 107 -12.66 2.96 -9.97
N ALA A 108 -14.00 2.93 -9.91
CA ALA A 108 -14.81 1.88 -10.54
C ALA A 108 -14.61 1.83 -12.06
N LYS A 109 -14.54 2.97 -12.73
CA LYS A 109 -14.28 3.04 -14.18
C LYS A 109 -12.88 2.52 -14.51
N SER A 110 -11.86 2.91 -13.74
CA SER A 110 -10.48 2.45 -13.92
C SER A 110 -10.37 0.94 -13.73
N TYR A 111 -11.03 0.42 -12.69
CA TYR A 111 -11.08 -1.01 -12.42
C TYR A 111 -11.77 -1.78 -13.55
N TYR A 112 -12.93 -1.32 -14.01
CA TYR A 112 -13.61 -1.91 -15.17
C TYR A 112 -12.70 -1.99 -16.38
N ASN A 113 -12.05 -0.87 -16.74
CA ASN A 113 -11.15 -0.80 -17.88
C ASN A 113 -9.99 -1.80 -17.75
N SER A 114 -9.42 -1.90 -16.55
CA SER A 114 -8.34 -2.85 -16.25
C SER A 114 -8.79 -4.30 -16.47
N LEU A 115 -9.96 -4.67 -15.95
CA LEU A 115 -10.52 -6.03 -16.12
C LEU A 115 -10.82 -6.36 -17.60
N ILE A 116 -11.40 -5.42 -18.35
CA ILE A 116 -11.67 -5.61 -19.78
C ILE A 116 -10.38 -5.74 -20.59
N GLN A 117 -9.33 -5.00 -20.21
CA GLN A 117 -7.99 -5.09 -20.79
C GLN A 117 -7.22 -6.34 -20.31
N LYS A 118 -7.87 -7.25 -19.57
CA LYS A 118 -7.26 -8.47 -19.02
C LYS A 118 -6.12 -8.21 -18.04
N GLN A 119 -6.09 -7.03 -17.45
CA GLN A 119 -5.14 -6.74 -16.40
C GLN A 119 -5.63 -7.39 -15.10
N ALA A 120 -4.88 -8.39 -14.64
CA ALA A 120 -5.27 -9.22 -13.50
C ALA A 120 -4.43 -8.96 -12.25
N ASP A 121 -3.24 -8.39 -12.42
CA ASP A 121 -2.33 -8.06 -11.34
C ASP A 121 -2.87 -6.88 -10.51
N LEU A 122 -3.00 -7.06 -9.19
CA LEU A 122 -3.57 -6.03 -8.35
C LEU A 122 -2.66 -4.82 -8.17
N GLY A 123 -1.34 -5.00 -8.26
CA GLY A 123 -0.36 -3.91 -8.25
C GLY A 123 -0.49 -3.03 -9.50
N ASP A 124 -0.63 -3.64 -10.67
CA ASP A 124 -0.87 -2.89 -11.91
C ASP A 124 -2.22 -2.17 -11.91
N ILE A 125 -3.26 -2.82 -11.39
CA ILE A 125 -4.59 -2.21 -11.18
C ILE A 125 -4.46 -1.00 -10.26
N LEU A 126 -3.74 -1.12 -9.14
CA LEU A 126 -3.49 -0.02 -8.21
C LEU A 126 -2.81 1.16 -8.92
N LEU A 127 -1.73 0.91 -9.66
CA LEU A 127 -0.97 1.95 -10.32
C LEU A 127 -1.78 2.68 -11.40
N ASN A 128 -2.57 1.94 -12.19
CA ASN A 128 -3.46 2.54 -13.17
C ASN A 128 -4.55 3.39 -12.49
N MET A 129 -5.16 2.87 -11.44
CA MET A 129 -6.19 3.57 -10.68
C MET A 129 -5.65 4.85 -10.02
N ALA A 130 -4.48 4.79 -9.40
CA ALA A 130 -3.83 5.95 -8.80
C ALA A 130 -3.52 7.03 -9.84
N ARG A 131 -3.17 6.65 -11.07
CA ARG A 131 -2.98 7.59 -12.18
C ARG A 131 -4.28 8.25 -12.61
N GLU A 132 -5.37 7.50 -12.72
CA GLU A 132 -6.68 8.06 -13.08
C GLU A 132 -7.24 8.97 -11.99
N LEU A 133 -7.08 8.60 -10.72
CA LEU A 133 -7.56 9.38 -9.57
C LEU A 133 -6.83 10.73 -9.42
N GLN A 134 -5.59 10.86 -9.87
CA GLN A 134 -4.87 12.15 -9.88
C GLN A 134 -5.55 13.23 -10.74
N THR A 135 -6.50 12.86 -11.61
CA THR A 135 -7.26 13.82 -12.42
C THR A 135 -8.35 14.56 -11.62
N ILE A 136 -8.66 14.10 -10.41
CA ILE A 136 -9.66 14.69 -9.52
C ILE A 136 -9.06 15.85 -8.73
N SER A 137 -9.87 16.87 -8.41
CA SER A 137 -9.50 17.95 -7.51
C SER A 137 -9.75 17.55 -6.05
N TYR A 138 -8.70 17.55 -5.23
CA TYR A 138 -8.74 17.23 -3.79
C TYR A 138 -8.63 18.46 -2.88
N LYS A 139 -8.81 19.69 -3.41
CA LYS A 139 -8.50 20.95 -2.69
C LYS A 139 -9.16 21.08 -1.31
N GLU A 140 -10.36 20.56 -1.16
CA GLU A 140 -11.14 20.62 0.08
C GLU A 140 -11.17 19.28 0.83
N SER A 141 -10.47 18.26 0.34
CA SER A 141 -10.51 16.89 0.89
C SER A 141 -9.28 16.58 1.75
N PHE A 142 -9.47 15.77 2.78
CA PHE A 142 -8.43 15.35 3.72
C PHE A 142 -7.56 14.17 3.22
N HIS A 143 -7.93 13.59 2.08
CA HIS A 143 -7.25 12.45 1.46
C HIS A 143 -6.86 12.77 0.00
N GLY A 144 -6.03 11.91 -0.58
CA GLY A 144 -5.54 12.08 -1.94
C GLY A 144 -5.69 10.82 -2.79
N ALA A 145 -5.33 10.94 -4.07
CA ALA A 145 -5.47 9.89 -5.06
C ALA A 145 -4.86 8.53 -4.65
N PHE A 146 -3.66 8.54 -4.06
CA PHE A 146 -3.00 7.30 -3.62
C PHE A 146 -3.71 6.64 -2.43
N SER A 147 -4.16 7.43 -1.45
CA SER A 147 -4.92 6.91 -0.31
C SER A 147 -6.22 6.25 -0.78
N ALA A 148 -6.95 6.92 -1.68
CA ALA A 148 -8.17 6.38 -2.27
C ALA A 148 -7.92 5.11 -3.11
N ALA A 149 -6.86 5.09 -3.93
CA ALA A 149 -6.51 3.92 -4.73
C ALA A 149 -6.14 2.71 -3.84
N ASN A 150 -5.37 2.95 -2.77
CA ASN A 150 -5.01 1.92 -1.79
C ASN A 150 -6.24 1.36 -1.07
N ALA A 151 -7.18 2.21 -0.66
CA ALA A 151 -8.44 1.77 -0.08
C ALA A 151 -9.22 0.88 -1.06
N ALA A 152 -9.31 1.30 -2.33
CA ALA A 152 -10.00 0.54 -3.37
C ALA A 152 -9.41 -0.87 -3.56
N VAL A 153 -8.08 -1.00 -3.70
CA VAL A 153 -7.46 -2.32 -3.88
C VAL A 153 -7.50 -3.16 -2.61
N SER A 154 -7.49 -2.54 -1.42
CA SER A 154 -7.69 -3.26 -0.16
C SER A 154 -9.08 -3.89 -0.10
N LEU A 155 -10.12 -3.17 -0.56
CA LEU A 155 -11.47 -3.72 -0.70
C LEU A 155 -11.51 -4.86 -1.73
N ILE A 156 -10.86 -4.70 -2.88
CA ILE A 156 -10.78 -5.75 -3.90
C ILE A 156 -10.12 -7.02 -3.31
N ALA A 157 -8.99 -6.87 -2.61
CA ALA A 157 -8.30 -7.99 -1.96
C ALA A 157 -9.22 -8.74 -0.98
N GLN A 158 -9.89 -8.01 -0.08
CA GLN A 158 -10.87 -8.59 0.86
C GLN A 158 -11.99 -9.35 0.13
N ARG A 159 -12.43 -8.83 -1.02
CA ARG A 159 -13.46 -9.50 -1.82
C ARG A 159 -12.93 -10.78 -2.46
N ILE A 160 -11.70 -10.80 -2.96
CA ILE A 160 -11.05 -12.01 -3.48
C ILE A 160 -11.00 -13.10 -2.39
N GLU A 161 -10.59 -12.74 -1.18
CA GLU A 161 -10.52 -13.66 -0.04
C GLU A 161 -11.89 -14.27 0.30
N GLN A 162 -12.96 -13.47 0.27
CA GLN A 162 -14.34 -13.94 0.52
C GLN A 162 -14.81 -15.00 -0.50
N PHE A 163 -14.32 -14.96 -1.74
CA PHE A 163 -14.63 -15.98 -2.74
C PHE A 163 -13.73 -17.22 -2.65
N CYS A 164 -12.55 -17.11 -2.04
CA CYS A 164 -11.64 -18.24 -1.83
C CYS A 164 -12.10 -19.13 -0.65
N HIS A 165 -12.76 -18.55 0.36
CA HIS A 165 -13.31 -19.26 1.51
C HIS A 165 -14.82 -19.03 1.66
N PRO A 166 -15.67 -19.72 0.89
CA PRO A 166 -17.10 -19.71 1.15
C PRO A 166 -17.37 -20.42 2.49
N ASN A 167 -17.95 -19.71 3.45
CA ASN A 167 -18.46 -20.28 4.72
C ASN A 167 -19.58 -21.30 4.48
#